data_AF-A0A9W9WEL9-F1
#
_entry.id   AF-A0A9W9WEL9-F1
#
_cell.length_a   1.000
_cell.length_b   1.000
_cell.length_c   1.000
_cell.angle_alpha   90.00
_cell.angle_beta   90.00
_cell.angle_gamma   90.00
#
_symmetry.space_group_name_H-M   'P 1'
#
loop_
_entity.id
_entity.type
_entity.pdbx_description
1 polymer ?
#
loop_
_entity_poly.entity_id
_entity_poly.type
_entity_poly.pdbx_seq_one_letter_code
_entity_poly.pdbx_strand_id
1 'polypeptide(L)' 'MPLYNITLKAGAPVEALDKAKETAKEKGGVIRHEYSIIKGFTVEFPDDTVQTFESTEHVHVEQDGAMNTQ' A
#
# COMPACT_ATOMS: atom_id res chain seq x y z
N MET A 1 7.29 -1.75 -12.89
CA MET A 1 7.15 -2.01 -11.45
C MET A 1 5.70 -1.75 -11.10
N PRO A 2 4.96 -2.76 -10.63
CA PRO A 2 3.56 -2.61 -10.27
C PRO A 2 3.38 -1.55 -9.17
N LEU A 3 2.24 -0.88 -9.24
CA LEU A 3 1.77 0.05 -8.22
C LEU A 3 0.81 -0.72 -7.31
N TYR A 4 0.84 -0.40 -6.03
CA TYR A 4 -0.04 -0.98 -5.03
C TYR A 4 -0.65 0.12 -4.18
N ASN A 5 -1.96 0.05 -3.99
CA ASN A 5 -2.72 0.90 -3.11
C ASN A 5 -2.80 0.24 -1.74
N ILE A 6 -2.18 0.87 -0.74
CA ILE A 6 -2.19 0.42 0.65
C ILE A 6 -3.09 1.37 1.44
N THR A 7 -4.20 0.85 1.94
CA THR A 7 -5.19 1.62 2.71
C THR A 7 -5.39 1.03 4.08
N LEU A 8 -5.76 1.87 5.05
CA LEU A 8 -6.05 1.44 6.40
C LEU A 8 -7.46 0.85 6.48
N LYS A 9 -7.62 -0.28 7.18
CA LYS A 9 -8.97 -0.82 7.46
C LYS A 9 -9.72 0.10 8.44
N ALA A 10 -11.06 0.05 8.37
CA ALA A 10 -11.91 0.82 9.28
C ALA A 10 -11.62 0.45 10.75
N GLY A 11 -11.21 1.44 11.55
CA GLY A 11 -10.89 1.26 12.97
C GLY A 11 -9.45 0.84 13.29
N ALA A 12 -8.58 0.67 12.29
CA ALA A 12 -7.17 0.43 12.53
C ALA A 12 -6.45 1.72 13.02
N PRO A 13 -5.31 1.60 13.72
CA PRO A 13 -4.53 2.75 14.17
C PRO A 13 -3.76 3.37 13.01
N VAL A 14 -3.68 4.71 12.97
CA VAL A 14 -2.91 5.45 11.94
C VAL A 14 -1.42 5.08 11.97
N GLU A 15 -0.89 4.69 13.13
CA GLU A 15 0.47 4.19 13.29
C GLU A 15 0.77 2.94 12.44
N ALA A 16 -0.24 2.11 12.16
CA ALA A 16 -0.06 0.96 11.27
C ALA A 16 0.21 1.40 9.83
N LEU A 17 -0.35 2.54 9.40
CA LEU A 17 -0.06 3.13 8.10
C LEU A 17 1.37 3.64 8.01
N ASP A 18 1.85 4.28 9.08
CA ASP A 18 3.20 4.83 9.13
C ASP A 18 4.25 3.71 9.11
N LYS A 19 4.02 2.65 9.89
CA LYS A 19 4.83 1.42 9.80
C LYS A 19 4.81 0.81 8.41
N ALA A 20 3.63 0.74 7.77
CA ALA A 20 3.55 0.21 6.41
C ALA A 20 4.36 1.06 5.41
N LYS A 21 4.35 2.39 5.54
CA LYS A 21 5.19 3.27 4.71
C LYS A 21 6.68 3.06 4.95
N GLU A 22 7.08 2.87 6.20
CA GLU A 22 8.48 2.64 6.55
C GLU A 22 8.97 1.29 6.00
N THR A 23 8.23 0.21 6.27
CA THR A 23 8.49 -1.12 5.70
C THR A 23 8.52 -1.05 4.17
N ALA A 24 7.66 -0.22 3.56
CA ALA A 24 7.63 -0.09 2.12
C ALA A 24 8.93 0.51 1.56
N LYS A 25 9.43 1.57 2.20
CA LYS A 25 10.72 2.17 1.84
C LYS A 25 11.89 1.22 2.09
N GLU A 26 11.88 0.49 3.20
CA GLU A 26 12.92 -0.50 3.54
C GLU A 26 12.99 -1.64 2.51
N LYS A 27 11.84 -2.06 1.97
CA LYS A 27 11.75 -3.08 0.91
C LYS A 27 12.10 -2.54 -0.48
N GLY A 28 12.54 -1.30 -0.59
CA GLY A 28 12.90 -0.65 -1.86
C GLY A 28 11.68 -0.12 -2.63
N GLY A 29 10.53 0.00 -1.98
CA GLY A 29 9.33 0.61 -2.54
C GLY A 29 9.40 2.14 -2.56
N VAL A 30 8.81 2.74 -3.59
CA VAL A 30 8.76 4.19 -3.75
C VAL A 30 7.32 4.67 -3.55
N ILE A 31 7.09 5.50 -2.54
CA ILE A 31 5.77 6.11 -2.31
C ILE A 31 5.48 7.09 -3.45
N ARG A 32 4.41 6.84 -4.20
CA ARG A 32 4.00 7.65 -5.36
C ARG A 32 2.87 8.63 -5.03
N HIS A 33 1.95 8.23 -4.16
CA HIS A 33 0.79 9.04 -3.82
C HIS A 33 0.40 8.84 -2.35
N GLU A 34 -0.15 9.87 -1.72
CA GLU A 34 -0.66 9.79 -0.34
C GLU A 34 -2.09 10.29 -0.29
N TYR A 35 -2.96 9.48 0.29
CA TYR A 35 -4.37 9.77 0.41
C TYR A 35 -4.67 10.31 1.83
N SER A 36 -5.19 11.53 1.89
CA SER A 36 -5.51 12.21 3.16
C SER A 36 -6.93 11.93 3.65
N ILE A 37 -7.87 11.71 2.71
CA ILE A 37 -9.30 11.44 2.97
C ILE A 37 -9.50 9.97 3.40
N ILE A 38 -9.10 9.04 2.54
CA ILE A 38 -8.96 7.62 2.86
C ILE A 38 -7.54 7.43 3.34
N LYS A 39 -7.33 7.06 4.62
CA LYS A 39 -5.98 6.90 5.17
C LYS A 39 -5.25 5.81 4.39
N GLY A 40 -4.35 6.21 3.50
CA GLY A 40 -3.77 5.33 2.49
C GLY A 40 -2.60 5.96 1.76
N PHE A 41 -1.86 5.15 1.02
CA PHE A 41 -0.83 5.59 0.09
C PHE A 41 -0.67 4.60 -1.06
N THR A 42 -0.20 5.09 -2.20
CA THR A 42 0.21 4.27 -3.34
C THR A 42 1.72 4.13 -3.32
N VAL A 43 2.19 2.92 -3.51
CA VAL A 43 3.61 2.57 -3.55
C VAL A 43 3.94 1.74 -4.79
N GLU A 44 5.05 2.07 -5.41
CA GLU A 44 5.63 1.30 -6.50
C GLU A 44 6.61 0.27 -5.93
N PHE A 45 6.40 -1.00 -6.24
CA PHE A 45 7.26 -2.09 -5.80
C PHE A 45 7.75 -2.93 -6.99
N PRO A 46 8.93 -3.58 -6.86
CA PRO A 46 9.27 -4.71 -7.71
C PRO A 46 8.35 -5.91 -7.39
N ASP A 47 7.90 -6.61 -8.43
CA ASP A 47 6.90 -7.72 -8.38
C ASP A 47 7.13 -8.73 -7.24
N ASP A 48 8.39 -9.00 -6.88
CA ASP A 48 8.77 -10.00 -5.89
C ASP A 48 8.46 -9.63 -4.42
N THR A 49 8.12 -8.36 -4.13
CA THR A 49 8.09 -7.82 -2.76
C THR A 49 6.71 -7.60 -2.14
N VAL A 50 5.63 -7.70 -2.94
CA VAL A 50 4.25 -7.37 -2.51
C VAL A 50 3.74 -8.22 -1.35
N GLN A 51 4.16 -9.49 -1.28
CA GLN A 51 3.72 -10.44 -0.24
C GLN A 51 4.01 -9.97 1.20
N THR A 52 4.88 -8.99 1.37
CA THR A 52 5.19 -8.39 2.69
C THR A 52 3.97 -7.72 3.32
N PHE A 53 3.07 -7.11 2.53
CA PHE A 53 1.94 -6.32 3.08
C PHE A 53 0.64 -7.11 3.21
N GLU A 54 0.42 -8.14 2.38
CA GLU A 54 -0.79 -8.98 2.40
C GLU A 54 -1.00 -9.68 3.75
N SER A 55 0.08 -9.89 4.52
CA SER A 55 0.02 -10.56 5.83
C SER A 55 -0.39 -9.64 7.00
N THR A 56 -0.60 -8.34 6.76
CA THR A 56 -0.83 -7.39 7.86
C THR A 56 -2.33 -7.20 8.10
N GLU A 57 -2.83 -7.62 9.27
CA GLU A 57 -4.26 -7.59 9.60
C GLU A 57 -4.91 -6.19 9.49
N HIS A 58 -4.13 -5.12 9.66
CA HIS A 58 -4.61 -3.74 9.80
C HIS A 58 -4.69 -2.94 8.49
N VAL A 59 -4.07 -3.41 7.41
CA VAL A 59 -4.05 -2.72 6.11
C VAL A 59 -4.68 -3.57 5.03
N HIS A 60 -5.18 -2.90 4.00
CA HIS A 60 -5.71 -3.48 2.78
C HIS A 60 -4.75 -3.13 1.65
N VAL A 61 -4.39 -4.12 0.83
CA VAL A 61 -3.42 -4.01 -0.25
C VAL A 61 -4.12 -4.43 -1.53
N GLU A 62 -4.12 -3.56 -2.53
CA GLU A 62 -4.68 -3.81 -3.85
C GLU A 62 -3.64 -3.43 -4.92
N GLN A 63 -3.44 -4.26 -5.93
CA GLN A 63 -2.61 -3.88 -7.07
C GLN A 63 -3.33 -2.82 -7.89
N ASP A 64 -2.71 -1.66 -8.04
CA ASP A 64 -3.20 -0.57 -8.87
C ASP A 64 -3.00 -0.97 -10.34
N GLY A 65 -4.10 -1.40 -10.96
CA GLY A 65 -4.16 -1.89 -12.32
C GLY A 65 -5.08 -1.04 -13.19
N ALA A 66 -4.74 -0.93 -14.48
CA ALA A 66 -5.60 -0.26 -15.44
C ALA A 66 -6.92 -1.03 -15.59
N MET A 67 -8.03 -0.39 -15.20
CA MET A 67 -9.36 -0.91 -15.44
C MET A 67 -9.67 -0.78 -16.94
N ASN A 68 -10.02 -1.90 -17.60
CA ASN A 68 -10.50 -1.88 -18.98
C ASN A 68 -12.02 -1.85 -18.99
N THR A 69 -12.62 -0.89 -19.69
CA THR A 69 -14.07 -0.77 -19.87
C THR A 69 -14.52 -1.64 -21.04
N GLN A 70 -15.62 -2.38 -20.89
CA GLN A 70 -16.24 -3.20 -21.93
C GLN A 70 -17.22 -2.40 -22.79
#